data_AF-A0AAN6RM69-F1
#
_entry.id   AF-A0AAN6RM69-F1
#
_cell.length_a   1.000
_cell.length_b   1.000
_cell.length_c   1.000
_cell.angle_alpha   90.00
_cell.angle_beta   90.00
_cell.angle_gamma   90.00
#
_symmetry.space_group_name_H-M   'P 1'
#
loop_
_entity.id
_entity.type
_entity.pdbx_description
1 polymer ?
#
loop_
_entity_poly.entity_id
_entity_poly.type
_entity_poly.pdbx_seq_one_letter_code
_entity_poly.pdbx_strand_id
1 'polypeptide(L)'
;MENERGELVDLYIPRKCSATGRIIKPKDHQSVQISIAKVDEQGRYTGENQSYALCGFVRAMGEADDSLNRLTQKDGFLKSVWSASR
;
A
#
# COMPACT_ATOMS: atom_id res chain seq x y z
N MET A 1 4.13 20.50 3.28
CA MET A 1 4.93 21.73 3.17
C MET A 1 4.57 22.59 4.36
N GLU A 2 5.57 23.10 5.06
CA GLU A 2 5.39 24.00 6.19
C GLU A 2 5.89 25.39 5.80
N ASN A 3 5.24 26.43 6.30
CA ASN A 3 5.74 27.80 6.17
C ASN A 3 6.85 28.07 7.20
N GLU A 4 7.46 29.27 7.17
CA GLU A 4 8.52 29.66 8.12
C GLU A 4 8.05 29.71 9.60
N ARG A 5 6.73 29.68 9.84
CA ARG A 5 6.12 29.63 11.17
C ARG A 5 5.80 28.21 11.64
N GLY A 6 6.13 27.19 10.84
CA GLY A 6 5.86 25.78 11.14
C GLY A 6 4.42 25.34 10.89
N GLU A 7 3.62 26.13 10.18
CA GLU A 7 2.23 25.78 9.88
C GLU A 7 2.15 25.01 8.56
N LEU A 8 1.34 23.94 8.54
CA LEU A 8 1.09 23.15 7.34
C LEU A 8 0.23 23.96 6.36
N VAL A 9 0.80 24.34 5.22
CA VAL A 9 0.12 25.15 4.19
C VAL A 9 -0.57 24.32 3.10
N ASP A 10 -0.34 23.01 3.07
CA ASP A 10 -0.91 22.13 2.05
C ASP A 10 -2.37 21.79 2.37
N LEU A 11 -3.23 21.83 1.35
CA LEU A 11 -4.65 21.45 1.46
C LEU A 11 -4.85 19.98 1.85
N TYR A 12 -3.96 19.10 1.39
CA TYR A 12 -3.94 17.68 1.75
C TYR A 12 -2.56 17.09 1.46
N ILE A 13 -2.21 16.02 2.18
CA ILE A 13 -1.02 15.22 1.91
C ILE A 13 -1.45 13.99 1.09
N PRO A 14 -0.99 13.85 -0.17
CA PRO A 14 -1.39 12.74 -1.02
C PRO A 14 -0.93 11.38 -0.49
N ARG A 15 -1.68 10.32 -0.85
CA ARG A 15 -1.26 8.93 -0.61
C ARG A 15 -0.05 8.57 -1.48
N LYS A 16 0.80 7.68 -0.98
CA LYS A 16 1.92 7.09 -1.72
C LYS A 16 1.64 5.63 -2.01
N CYS A 17 2.06 5.17 -3.17
CA CYS A 17 2.01 3.77 -3.56
C CYS A 17 2.96 2.95 -2.66
N SER A 18 2.45 1.95 -1.97
CA SER A 18 3.20 1.06 -1.08
C SER A 18 4.31 0.31 -1.82
N ALA A 19 4.12 0.03 -3.12
CA ALA A 19 5.08 -0.72 -3.91
C ALA A 19 6.26 0.12 -4.45
N THR A 20 6.05 1.40 -4.75
CA THR A 20 7.01 2.25 -5.49
C THR A 20 7.36 3.57 -4.82
N GLY A 21 6.64 3.96 -3.76
CA GLY A 21 6.77 5.27 -3.13
C GLY A 21 6.23 6.45 -3.95
N ARG A 22 5.77 6.21 -5.19
CA ARG A 22 5.19 7.24 -6.06
C ARG A 22 3.91 7.82 -5.47
N ILE A 23 3.71 9.13 -5.66
CA ILE A 23 2.47 9.81 -5.27
C ILE A 23 1.30 9.33 -6.14
N ILE A 24 0.19 8.98 -5.50
CA ILE A 24 -1.08 8.67 -6.16
C ILE A 24 -1.79 10.00 -6.43
N LYS A 25 -1.97 10.33 -7.71
CA LYS A 25 -2.62 11.58 -8.12
C LYS A 25 -4.12 11.54 -7.80
N PRO A 26 -4.78 12.70 -7.56
CA PRO A 26 -6.22 12.75 -7.29
C PRO A 26 -7.10 12.17 -8.40
N LYS A 27 -6.68 12.29 -9.66
CA LYS A 27 -7.39 11.77 -10.84
C LYS A 27 -6.91 10.38 -11.30
N ASP A 28 -6.11 9.69 -10.48
CA ASP A 28 -5.72 8.30 -10.77
C ASP A 28 -6.85 7.34 -10.35
N HIS A 29 -7.83 7.18 -11.23
CA HIS A 29 -8.97 6.27 -11.06
C HIS A 29 -8.59 4.78 -11.21
N GLN A 30 -7.36 4.50 -11.63
CA GLN A 30 -6.84 3.13 -11.70
C GLN A 30 -6.15 2.74 -10.39
N SER A 31 -5.88 3.67 -9.48
CA SER A 31 -5.33 3.33 -8.16
C SER A 31 -6.33 2.54 -7.31
N VAL A 32 -5.83 1.66 -6.46
CA VAL A 32 -6.63 0.90 -5.50
C VAL A 32 -6.03 0.97 -4.11
N GLN A 33 -6.89 0.80 -3.11
CA GLN A 33 -6.49 0.55 -1.74
C GLN A 33 -7.05 -0.81 -1.33
N ILE A 34 -6.16 -1.73 -1.01
CA ILE A 34 -6.48 -3.09 -0.61
C ILE A 34 -6.34 -3.15 0.91
N SER A 35 -7.39 -3.57 1.60
CA SER A 35 -7.38 -3.77 3.05
C SER A 35 -7.36 -5.26 3.36
N ILE A 36 -6.32 -5.70 4.07
CA ILE A 36 -6.15 -7.07 4.53
C ILE A 36 -6.56 -7.15 6.00
N ALA A 37 -7.54 -8.00 6.28
CA ALA A 37 -8.04 -8.26 7.62
C ALA A 37 -6.97 -8.92 8.49
N LYS A 38 -6.70 -8.34 9.67
CA LYS A 38 -5.89 -9.01 10.70
C LYS A 38 -6.76 -10.02 11.44
N VAL A 39 -6.23 -11.23 11.58
CA VAL A 39 -6.92 -12.33 12.27
C VAL A 39 -6.25 -12.66 13.60
N ASP A 40 -7.05 -13.08 14.57
CA ASP A 40 -6.56 -13.60 15.85
C ASP A 40 -6.10 -15.07 15.72
N GLU A 41 -5.65 -15.66 16.82
CA GLU A 41 -5.19 -17.06 16.88
C GLU A 41 -6.30 -18.06 16.54
N GLN A 42 -7.58 -17.68 16.66
CA GLN A 42 -8.72 -18.50 16.28
C GLN A 42 -9.17 -18.26 14.83
N GLY A 43 -8.43 -17.46 14.08
CA GLY A 43 -8.72 -17.12 12.69
C GLY A 43 -9.88 -16.15 12.53
N ARG A 44 -10.29 -15.45 13.59
CA ARG A 44 -11.39 -14.48 13.54
C ARG A 44 -10.86 -13.09 13.25
N TYR A 45 -11.66 -12.31 12.52
CA TYR A 45 -11.31 -10.93 12.23
C TYR A 45 -11.27 -10.09 13.52
N THR A 46 -10.16 -9.39 13.72
CA THR A 46 -9.90 -8.58 14.92
C THR A 46 -10.54 -7.18 14.88
N GLY A 47 -11.10 -6.76 13.75
CA GLY A 47 -11.57 -5.39 13.54
C GLY A 47 -10.52 -4.46 12.94
N GLU A 48 -9.24 -4.89 12.90
CA GLU A 48 -8.15 -4.12 12.31
C GLU A 48 -7.76 -4.60 10.91
N ASN A 49 -7.43 -3.65 10.04
CA ASN A 49 -6.95 -3.92 8.69
C ASN A 49 -5.54 -3.36 8.47
N GLN A 50 -4.72 -4.10 7.74
CA GLN A 50 -3.52 -3.56 7.11
C GLN A 50 -3.88 -3.11 5.69
N SER A 51 -3.69 -1.82 5.39
CA SER A 51 -3.99 -1.27 4.06
C SER A 51 -2.75 -1.08 3.19
N TYR A 52 -2.84 -1.47 1.92
CA TYR A 52 -1.85 -1.21 0.88
C TYR A 52 -2.44 -0.38 -0.23
N ALA A 53 -1.72 0.66 -0.66
CA ALA A 53 -2.13 1.50 -1.77
C ALA A 53 -1.28 1.16 -3.00
N LEU A 54 -1.92 0.80 -4.11
CA LEU A 54 -1.26 0.53 -5.39
C LEU A 54 -1.67 1.59 -6.40
N CYS A 55 -0.70 2.27 -7.02
CA CYS A 55 -0.97 3.24 -8.07
C CYS A 55 -1.39 2.57 -9.38
N GLY A 56 -2.13 3.29 -10.22
CA GLY A 56 -2.59 2.78 -11.51
C GLY A 56 -1.46 2.29 -12.41
N PHE A 57 -0.30 2.95 -12.36
CA PHE A 57 0.89 2.58 -13.14
C PHE A 57 1.35 1.14 -12.88
N VAL A 58 1.47 0.73 -11.61
CA VAL A 58 1.91 -0.64 -11.26
C VAL A 58 0.88 -1.68 -11.72
N ARG A 59 -0.41 -1.35 -11.61
CA ARG A 59 -1.50 -2.23 -12.07
C ARG A 59 -1.52 -2.37 -13.59
N ALA A 60 -1.32 -1.27 -14.32
CA ALA A 60 -1.30 -1.28 -15.78
C ALA A 60 -0.12 -2.10 -16.36
N MET A 61 1.01 -2.16 -15.66
CA MET A 61 2.16 -2.99 -16.05
C MET A 61 2.01 -4.48 -15.71
N GLY A 62 0.98 -4.88 -14.96
CA GLY A 62 0.84 -6.26 -14.48
C GLY A 62 1.70 -6.62 -13.27
N GLU A 63 2.50 -5.68 -12.76
CA GLU A 63 3.40 -5.88 -11.61
C GLU A 63 2.71 -5.78 -10.24
N ALA A 64 1.38 -5.61 -10.23
CA ALA A 64 0.61 -5.45 -9.01
C ALA A 64 0.59 -6.71 -8.14
N ASP A 65 0.54 -7.89 -8.76
CA ASP A 65 0.50 -9.18 -8.05
C ASP A 65 1.84 -9.46 -7.33
N ASP A 66 2.96 -9.41 -8.06
CA ASP A 66 4.31 -9.58 -7.48
C ASP A 66 4.58 -8.56 -6.37
N SER A 67 4.20 -7.30 -6.60
CA SER A 67 4.33 -6.23 -5.60
C SER A 67 3.54 -6.53 -4.33
N LEU A 68 2.30 -7.04 -4.46
CA LEU A 68 1.48 -7.36 -3.30
C LEU A 68 2.07 -8.55 -2.54
N ASN A 69 2.49 -9.61 -3.22
CA ASN A 69 3.12 -10.79 -2.62
C ASN A 69 4.39 -10.40 -1.82
N ARG A 70 5.22 -9.51 -2.38
CA ARG A 70 6.40 -8.99 -1.69
C ARG A 70 6.02 -8.20 -0.43
N LEU A 71 5.04 -7.31 -0.52
CA LEU A 71 4.62 -6.45 0.60
C LEU A 71 3.98 -7.25 1.73
N THR A 72 3.07 -8.17 1.41
CA THR A 72 2.37 -8.98 2.41
C THR A 72 3.29 -10.01 3.05
N GLN A 73 4.24 -10.58 2.30
CA GLN A 73 5.28 -11.45 2.88
C GLN A 73 6.20 -10.67 3.81
N LYS A 74 6.60 -9.44 3.44
CA LYS A 74 7.42 -8.58 4.30
C LYS A 74 6.71 -8.26 5.63
N ASP A 75 5.41 -8.02 5.57
CA ASP A 75 4.60 -7.68 6.74
C ASP A 75 4.09 -8.94 7.51
N GLY A 76 4.53 -10.13 7.10
CA GLY A 76 4.30 -11.39 7.84
C GLY A 76 2.98 -12.09 7.55
N PHE A 77 2.19 -11.63 6.58
CA PHE A 77 0.93 -12.29 6.19
C PHE A 77 1.14 -13.53 5.32
N LEU A 78 2.23 -13.58 4.55
CA LEU A 78 2.59 -14.72 3.70
C LEU A 78 3.95 -15.29 4.08
N LYS A 79 4.15 -16.58 3.80
CA LYS A 79 5.42 -17.28 4.02
C LYS A 79 5.83 -18.03 2.75
N SER A 80 7.04 -17.76 2.27
CA SER A 80 7.68 -18.46 1.14
C SER A 80 6.95 -18.37 -0.21
N VAL A 81 6.15 -17.31 -0.42
CA VAL A 81 5.43 -17.07 -1.69
C VAL A 81 6.29 -16.25 -2.67
N TRP A 82 7.05 -15.29 -2.15
CA TRP A 82 7.89 -14.39 -2.94
C TRP A 82 9.39 -14.64 -2.68
N SER A 83 10.21 -14.53 -3.72
CA SER A 83 11.67 -14.65 -3.67
C SER A 83 12.33 -13.42 -4.31
N ALA A 84 13.38 -12.90 -3.68
CA ALA A 84 14.20 -11.82 -4.24
C ALA A 84 15.13 -12.29 -5.36
N SER A 85 15.48 -13.59 -5.36
CA SER A 85 16.22 -14.22 -6.45
C SER A 85 15.21 -14.77 -7.46
N ARG A 86 15.32 -14.32 -8.71
CA ARG A 86 14.66 -14.93 -9.87
C ARG A 86 15.64 -15.82 -10.61
#